data_AF-A0A9N9GVX3-F1
#
_entry.id   AF-A0A9N9GVX3-F1
#
_cell.length_a   1.000
_cell.length_b   1.000
_cell.length_c   1.000
_cell.angle_alpha   90.00
_cell.angle_beta   90.00
_cell.angle_gamma   90.00
#
_symmetry.space_group_name_H-M   'P 1'
#
loop_
_entity.id
_entity.type
_entity.pdbx_description
1 polymer ?
#
loop_
_entity_poly.entity_id
_entity_poly.type
_entity_poly.pdbx_seq_one_letter_code
_entity_poly.pdbx_strand_id
1 'polypeptide(L)'
;MKLQLSETQRVRLLELYQSLQLDYTFVNIQMTSTRIIVQSSFQQTSLTILTHYRRTRPQNFNRYIEDACNAEVDLDLELYDKEDILSLVSVVIDTAKTNGQRLLAYLKSWSLLSKDLVEWQLTMKQLRQEVQQITGQNGARFLTVINRVQRLLSVLGEFPIPQFRYITSNWLYHLTSVDFDYFIRKYRE
;
A
#
# COMPACT_ATOMS: atom_id res chain seq x y z
N MET A 1 14.08 7.40 15.34
CA MET A 1 12.91 7.37 14.44
C MET A 1 12.83 8.72 13.73
N LYS A 2 12.97 8.79 12.41
CA LYS A 2 12.82 10.05 11.65
C LYS A 2 11.34 10.23 11.28
N LEU A 3 10.64 11.14 11.94
CA LEU A 3 9.28 11.51 11.57
C LEU A 3 9.30 12.25 10.23
N GLN A 4 8.70 11.66 9.20
CA GLN A 4 8.43 12.36 7.93
C GLN A 4 7.08 13.07 8.07
N LEU A 5 7.11 14.40 8.04
CA LEU A 5 5.92 15.26 8.06
C LEU A 5 5.53 15.61 6.63
N SER A 6 4.23 15.66 6.34
CA SER A 6 3.73 16.24 5.10
C SER A 6 3.97 17.76 5.07
N GLU A 7 3.91 18.37 3.89
CA GLU A 7 4.13 19.81 3.72
C GLU A 7 3.15 20.65 4.57
N THR A 8 1.87 20.27 4.58
CA THR A 8 0.85 20.92 5.41
C THR A 8 1.14 20.78 6.91
N GLN A 9 1.71 19.65 7.35
CA GLN A 9 2.09 19.44 8.74
C GLN A 9 3.32 20.26 9.12
N ARG A 10 4.29 20.41 8.21
CA ARG A 10 5.46 21.29 8.38
C ARG A 10 5.05 22.74 8.56
N VAL A 11 4.18 23.25 7.68
CA VAL A 11 3.70 24.64 7.74
C VAL A 11 2.99 24.91 9.06
N ARG A 12 2.05 24.04 9.49
CA ARG A 12 1.38 24.20 10.79
C ARG A 12 2.33 24.15 11.97
N LEU A 13 3.36 23.31 11.91
CA LEU A 13 4.34 23.19 12.98
C LEU A 13 5.23 24.43 13.06
N LEU A 14 5.55 25.05 11.92
CA LEU A 14 6.24 26.33 11.84
C LEU A 14 5.39 27.49 12.36
N GLU A 15 4.12 27.57 11.98
CA GLU A 15 3.17 28.57 12.50
C GLU A 15 3.04 28.47 14.02
N LEU A 16 2.94 27.24 14.54
CA LEU A 16 2.84 26.97 15.96
C LEU A 16 4.14 27.35 16.68
N TYR A 17 5.30 27.03 16.11
CA TYR A 17 6.60 27.46 16.65
C TYR A 17 6.75 28.99 16.68
N GLN A 18 6.36 29.69 15.61
CA GLN A 18 6.40 31.14 15.54
C GLN A 18 5.44 31.79 16.56
N SER A 19 4.27 31.21 16.78
CA SER A 19 3.32 31.69 17.80
C SER A 19 3.84 31.54 19.24
N LEU A 20 4.81 30.64 19.46
CA LEU A 20 5.43 30.40 20.77
C LEU A 20 6.65 31.29 21.04
N GLN A 21 7.16 32.02 20.04
CA GLN A 21 8.34 32.88 20.21
C GLN A 21 8.05 34.20 20.95
N LEU A 22 6.80 34.46 21.35
CA LEU A 22 6.42 35.75 21.92
C LEU A 22 6.47 35.86 23.43
N ASP A 23 6.73 34.80 24.20
CA ASP A 23 7.24 34.84 25.58
C ASP A 23 7.31 33.41 26.13
N TYR A 24 8.19 33.19 27.10
CA TYR A 24 8.22 32.09 28.08
C TYR A 24 9.31 31.01 27.98
N THR A 25 9.96 30.84 29.13
CA THR A 25 11.18 30.09 29.44
C THR A 25 11.00 28.59 29.65
N PHE A 26 9.81 28.01 29.47
CA PHE A 26 9.63 26.55 29.49
C PHE A 26 8.46 26.15 28.59
N VAL A 27 8.78 25.44 27.50
CA VAL A 27 7.80 24.79 26.62
C VAL A 27 7.99 23.29 26.74
N ASN A 28 7.00 22.59 27.29
CA ASN A 28 6.96 21.14 27.35
C ASN A 28 6.14 20.61 26.18
N ILE A 29 6.79 19.85 25.30
CA ILE A 29 6.15 19.22 24.14
C ILE A 29 6.04 17.73 24.40
N GLN A 30 4.82 17.25 24.62
CA GLN A 30 4.51 15.83 24.73
C GLN A 30 3.88 15.34 23.44
N MET A 31 4.52 14.35 22.81
CA MET A 31 4.03 13.73 21.58
C MET A 31 3.55 12.31 21.87
N THR A 32 2.33 12.01 21.44
CA THR A 32 1.76 10.66 21.44
C THR A 32 1.34 10.29 20.01
N SER A 33 0.96 9.03 19.78
CA SER A 33 0.51 8.56 18.46
C SER A 33 -0.78 9.24 17.96
N THR A 34 -1.49 10.00 18.80
CA THR A 34 -2.78 10.61 18.47
C THR A 34 -2.88 12.10 18.80
N ARG A 35 -1.92 12.65 19.56
CA ARG A 35 -1.95 14.04 20.03
C ARG A 35 -0.55 14.61 20.17
N ILE A 36 -0.42 15.89 19.83
CA ILE A 36 0.71 16.73 20.21
C ILE A 36 0.18 17.70 21.27
N ILE A 37 0.75 17.66 22.46
CA ILE A 37 0.42 18.56 23.55
C ILE A 37 1.60 19.51 23.70
N VAL A 38 1.33 20.81 23.57
CA VAL A 38 2.29 21.87 23.84
C VAL A 38 1.81 22.60 25.08
N GLN A 39 2.59 22.52 26.14
CA GLN A 39 2.35 23.20 27.41
C GLN A 39 3.39 24.31 27.58
N SER A 40 2.93 25.55 27.71
CA SER A 40 3.71 26.65 28.25
C SER A 40 3.26 26.95 29.68
N SER A 41 3.96 27.85 30.37
CA SER A 41 3.61 28.29 31.73
C SER A 41 2.23 28.96 31.85
N PHE A 42 1.61 29.35 30.73
CA PHE A 42 0.35 30.11 30.72
C PHE A 42 -0.75 29.44 29.90
N GLN A 43 -0.39 28.56 28.96
CA GLN A 43 -1.34 27.99 28.02
C GLN A 43 -1.01 26.55 27.66
N GLN A 44 -2.04 25.72 27.59
CA GLN A 44 -1.95 24.39 27.02
C GLN A 44 -2.70 24.37 25.68
N THR A 45 -1.97 24.06 24.61
CA THR A 45 -2.54 23.85 23.28
C THR A 45 -2.38 22.38 22.91
N SER A 46 -3.50 21.73 22.62
CA SER A 46 -3.49 20.35 22.13
C SER A 46 -3.87 20.31 20.67
N LEU A 47 -2.99 19.75 19.85
CA LEU A 47 -3.26 19.45 18.46
C LEU A 47 -3.66 17.98 18.35
N THR A 48 -4.92 17.72 18.04
CA THR A 48 -5.39 16.36 17.78
C THR A 48 -4.92 15.96 16.39
N ILE A 49 -4.07 14.94 16.32
CA ILE A 49 -3.75 14.30 15.05
C ILE A 49 -5.01 13.53 14.65
N LEU A 50 -5.69 13.98 13.60
CA LEU A 50 -6.82 13.27 12.99
C LEU A 50 -6.33 11.94 12.44
N THR A 51 -6.21 10.97 13.34
CA THR A 51 -6.01 9.59 13.01
C THR A 51 -7.32 9.12 12.36
N HIS A 52 -7.34 9.07 11.03
CA HIS A 52 -8.42 8.41 10.27
C HIS A 52 -8.45 6.88 10.51
N TYR A 53 -7.81 6.41 11.57
CA TYR A 53 -7.98 5.08 12.13
C TYR A 53 -9.30 5.05 12.91
N ARG A 54 -10.45 5.13 12.22
CA ARG A 54 -11.63 4.44 12.74
C ARG A 54 -11.20 2.99 12.87
N ARG A 55 -10.97 2.54 14.11
CA ARG A 55 -10.82 1.12 14.46
C ARG A 55 -12.17 0.44 14.18
N THR A 56 -12.50 0.23 12.91
CA THR A 56 -13.30 -0.93 12.52
C THR A 56 -12.54 -2.13 13.07
N ARG A 57 -13.22 -2.98 13.83
CA ARG A 57 -12.62 -4.19 14.43
C ARG A 57 -11.70 -4.83 13.38
N PRO A 58 -10.41 -5.07 13.69
CA PRO A 58 -9.52 -5.65 12.69
C PRO A 58 -10.18 -6.93 12.20
N GLN A 59 -10.33 -7.08 10.88
CA GLN A 59 -10.64 -8.39 10.32
C GLN A 59 -9.63 -9.37 10.92
N ASN A 60 -10.05 -10.59 11.25
CA ASN A 60 -9.12 -11.59 11.72
C ASN A 60 -8.16 -11.93 10.57
N PHE A 61 -7.00 -11.27 10.55
CA PHE A 61 -5.99 -11.42 9.52
C PHE A 61 -5.10 -12.64 9.74
N ASN A 62 -5.24 -13.35 10.87
CA ASN A 62 -4.33 -14.43 11.25
C ASN A 62 -4.17 -15.45 10.12
N ARG A 63 -5.28 -15.91 9.51
CA ARG A 63 -5.21 -16.87 8.40
C ARG A 63 -4.43 -16.35 7.18
N TYR A 64 -4.47 -15.05 6.91
CA TYR A 64 -3.77 -14.44 5.77
C TYR A 64 -2.30 -14.20 6.10
N ILE A 65 -1.99 -13.89 7.35
CA ILE A 65 -0.61 -13.74 7.83
C ILE A 65 0.06 -15.11 7.85
N GLU A 66 -0.60 -16.13 8.40
CA GLU A 66 -0.13 -17.52 8.39
C GLU A 66 0.10 -18.03 6.96
N ASP A 67 -0.80 -17.70 6.03
CA ASP A 67 -0.66 -18.01 4.60
C ASP A 67 0.55 -17.32 3.96
N ALA A 68 0.82 -16.06 4.32
CA ALA A 68 1.99 -15.34 3.83
C ALA A 68 3.30 -15.94 4.39
N CYS A 69 3.33 -16.30 5.67
CA CYS A 69 4.54 -16.80 6.33
C CYS A 69 4.88 -18.25 5.94
N ASN A 70 3.87 -19.07 5.65
CA ASN A 70 4.02 -20.51 5.42
C ASN A 70 3.63 -20.94 4.00
N ALA A 71 3.64 -20.00 3.05
CA ALA A 71 3.33 -20.33 1.65
C ALA A 71 4.33 -21.38 1.14
N GLU A 72 3.79 -22.45 0.56
CA GLU A 72 4.58 -23.33 -0.31
C GLU A 72 5.09 -22.53 -1.52
N VAL A 73 6.10 -23.03 -2.21
CA VAL A 73 6.73 -22.32 -3.32
C VAL A 73 6.47 -23.03 -4.64
N ASP A 74 6.16 -22.24 -5.66
CA ASP A 74 6.01 -22.68 -7.04
C ASP A 74 7.25 -22.28 -7.84
N LEU A 75 7.79 -23.24 -8.58
CA LEU A 75 8.98 -23.07 -9.43
C LEU A 75 8.59 -22.93 -10.91
N ASP A 76 7.35 -22.56 -11.22
CA ASP A 76 6.91 -22.24 -12.58
C ASP A 76 7.74 -21.09 -13.18
N LEU A 77 8.78 -21.47 -13.94
CA LEU A 77 9.68 -20.56 -14.63
C LEU A 77 9.01 -19.90 -15.85
N GLU A 78 7.99 -20.52 -16.44
CA GLU A 78 7.36 -20.02 -17.68
C GLU A 78 6.70 -18.65 -17.48
N LEU A 79 6.22 -18.38 -16.27
CA LEU A 79 5.64 -17.08 -15.94
C LEU A 79 6.71 -15.97 -15.89
N TYR A 80 7.96 -16.30 -15.59
CA TYR A 80 9.07 -15.34 -15.61
C TYR A 80 9.51 -14.97 -17.03
N ASP A 81 9.21 -15.81 -18.02
CA ASP A 81 9.55 -15.54 -19.43
C ASP A 81 8.45 -14.76 -20.18
N LYS A 82 7.24 -14.61 -19.60
CA LYS A 82 6.15 -13.84 -20.22
C LYS A 82 6.42 -12.33 -20.19
N GLU A 83 6.56 -11.70 -21.35
CA GLU A 83 6.86 -10.26 -21.46
C GLU A 83 5.75 -9.44 -22.13
N ASP A 84 4.61 -10.03 -22.48
CA ASP A 84 3.49 -9.31 -23.09
C ASP A 84 2.27 -9.19 -22.15
N ILE A 85 1.59 -8.03 -22.20
CA ILE A 85 0.47 -7.71 -21.31
C ILE A 85 -0.70 -8.68 -21.49
N LEU A 86 -1.01 -9.10 -22.73
CA LEU A 86 -2.18 -9.95 -22.99
C LEU A 86 -1.99 -11.35 -22.38
N SER A 87 -0.81 -11.94 -22.50
CA SER A 87 -0.45 -13.20 -21.84
C SER A 87 -0.43 -13.10 -20.33
N LEU A 88 -0.04 -11.95 -19.77
CA LEU A 88 -0.08 -11.75 -18.32
C LEU A 88 -1.52 -11.60 -17.82
N VAL A 89 -2.37 -10.90 -18.59
CA VAL A 89 -3.80 -10.77 -18.30
C VAL A 89 -4.51 -12.11 -18.37
N SER A 90 -4.16 -12.97 -19.33
CA SER A 90 -4.72 -14.32 -19.42
C SER A 90 -4.38 -15.14 -18.17
N VAL A 91 -3.15 -15.06 -17.66
CA VAL A 91 -2.77 -15.67 -16.38
C VAL A 91 -3.56 -15.09 -15.22
N VAL A 92 -3.78 -13.77 -15.17
CA VAL A 92 -4.55 -13.11 -14.11
C VAL A 92 -5.99 -13.64 -14.00
N ILE A 93 -6.65 -13.93 -15.13
CA ILE A 93 -8.04 -14.41 -15.15
C ILE A 93 -8.17 -15.92 -15.05
N ASP A 94 -7.11 -16.67 -15.36
CA ASP A 94 -7.12 -18.12 -15.33
C ASP A 94 -7.31 -18.64 -13.90
N THR A 95 -8.38 -19.40 -13.69
CA THR A 95 -8.70 -20.02 -12.40
C THR A 95 -7.91 -21.30 -12.13
N ALA A 96 -7.27 -21.87 -13.15
CA ALA A 96 -6.35 -22.99 -12.99
C ALA A 96 -4.99 -22.55 -12.42
N LYS A 97 -4.64 -21.26 -12.54
CA LYS A 97 -3.41 -20.70 -11.98
C LYS A 97 -3.53 -20.42 -10.49
N THR A 98 -2.45 -20.69 -9.75
CA THR A 98 -2.36 -20.44 -8.32
C THR A 98 -2.49 -18.95 -8.04
N ASN A 99 -2.90 -18.58 -6.81
CA ASN A 99 -2.97 -17.17 -6.45
C ASN A 99 -1.61 -16.49 -6.59
N GLY A 100 -0.51 -17.16 -6.20
CA GLY A 100 0.86 -16.70 -6.40
C GLY A 100 1.16 -16.32 -7.84
N GLN A 101 0.91 -17.23 -8.79
CA GLN A 101 1.11 -16.99 -10.22
C GLN A 101 0.26 -15.80 -10.70
N ARG A 102 -1.00 -15.72 -10.27
CA ARG A 102 -1.89 -14.61 -10.65
C ARG A 102 -1.39 -13.27 -10.10
N LEU A 103 -0.89 -13.23 -8.86
CA LEU A 103 -0.30 -12.04 -8.27
C LEU A 103 1.01 -11.66 -8.98
N LEU A 104 1.89 -12.61 -9.28
CA LEU A 104 3.10 -12.33 -10.05
C LEU A 104 2.75 -11.77 -11.45
N ALA A 105 1.72 -12.29 -12.11
CA ALA A 105 1.27 -11.76 -13.39
C ALA A 105 0.79 -10.30 -13.30
N TYR A 106 0.11 -9.92 -12.20
CA TYR A 106 -0.21 -8.51 -11.92
C TYR A 106 1.07 -7.66 -11.75
N LEU A 107 2.06 -8.16 -11.01
CA LEU A 107 3.32 -7.45 -10.78
C LEU A 107 4.10 -7.23 -12.09
N LYS A 108 4.20 -8.26 -12.92
CA LYS A 108 4.85 -8.14 -14.24
C LYS A 108 4.09 -7.20 -15.16
N SER A 109 2.74 -7.24 -15.15
CA SER A 109 1.91 -6.31 -15.91
C SER A 109 2.23 -4.86 -15.56
N TRP A 110 2.51 -4.57 -14.28
CA TRP A 110 2.94 -3.24 -13.84
C TRP A 110 4.30 -2.83 -14.40
N SER A 111 5.28 -3.73 -14.43
CA SER A 111 6.60 -3.42 -14.99
C SER A 111 6.53 -3.02 -16.47
N LEU A 112 5.56 -3.55 -17.22
CA LEU A 112 5.31 -3.17 -18.61
C LEU A 112 4.56 -1.83 -18.69
N LEU A 113 3.43 -1.71 -17.98
CA LEU A 113 2.59 -0.51 -17.99
C LEU A 113 3.27 0.74 -17.39
N SER A 114 4.21 0.55 -16.46
CA SER A 114 4.95 1.66 -15.84
C SER A 114 6.01 2.26 -16.76
N LYS A 115 6.50 1.50 -17.75
CA LYS A 115 7.30 2.08 -18.84
C LYS A 115 6.45 3.06 -19.65
N ASP A 116 5.21 2.70 -19.94
CA ASP A 116 4.29 3.57 -20.67
C ASP A 116 4.00 4.88 -19.92
N LEU A 117 3.83 4.82 -18.59
CA LEU A 117 3.68 6.02 -17.75
C LEU A 117 4.87 6.98 -17.83
N VAL A 118 6.10 6.45 -17.85
CA VAL A 118 7.32 7.26 -17.80
C VAL A 118 7.72 7.76 -19.18
N GLU A 119 7.66 6.90 -20.19
CA GLU A 119 8.08 7.20 -21.56
C GLU A 119 7.03 8.03 -22.31
N TRP A 120 5.74 7.80 -22.06
CA TRP A 120 4.64 8.45 -22.78
C TRP A 120 3.92 9.53 -21.96
N GLN A 121 4.39 9.79 -20.73
CA GLN A 121 3.86 10.81 -19.82
C GLN A 121 2.34 10.72 -19.59
N LEU A 122 1.82 9.49 -19.54
CA LEU A 122 0.39 9.25 -19.36
C LEU A 122 -0.07 9.66 -17.96
N THR A 123 -1.24 10.28 -17.89
CA THR A 123 -1.90 10.49 -16.59
C THR A 123 -2.47 9.17 -16.07
N MET A 124 -2.63 9.06 -14.75
CA MET A 124 -3.29 7.90 -14.15
C MET A 124 -4.69 7.64 -14.71
N LYS A 125 -5.42 8.68 -15.16
CA LYS A 125 -6.74 8.53 -15.79
C LYS A 125 -6.63 7.85 -17.16
N GLN A 126 -5.68 8.27 -17.99
CA GLN A 126 -5.42 7.68 -19.30
C GLN A 126 -4.96 6.22 -19.15
N LEU A 127 -4.05 5.96 -18.21
CA LEU A 127 -3.61 4.59 -17.92
C LEU A 127 -4.79 3.68 -17.54
N ARG A 128 -5.78 4.16 -16.76
CA ARG A 128 -6.95 3.32 -16.44
C ARG A 128 -7.74 2.94 -17.69
N GLN A 129 -7.87 3.88 -18.63
CA GLN A 129 -8.62 3.67 -19.87
C GLN A 129 -7.87 2.70 -20.78
N GLU A 130 -6.56 2.86 -20.93
CA GLU A 130 -5.73 1.95 -21.71
C GLU A 130 -5.72 0.54 -21.11
N VAL A 131 -5.52 0.41 -19.80
CA VAL A 131 -5.63 -0.90 -19.12
C VAL A 131 -7.01 -1.51 -19.36
N GLN A 132 -8.09 -0.73 -19.26
CA GLN A 132 -9.42 -1.26 -19.55
C GLN A 132 -9.58 -1.71 -21.01
N GLN A 133 -8.99 -0.99 -21.96
CA GLN A 133 -9.02 -1.35 -23.38
C GLN A 133 -8.20 -2.61 -23.68
N ILE A 134 -6.98 -2.70 -23.12
CA ILE A 134 -6.05 -3.82 -23.36
C ILE A 134 -6.55 -5.09 -22.66
N THR A 135 -6.99 -4.96 -21.40
CA THR A 135 -7.31 -6.12 -20.57
C THR A 135 -8.76 -6.58 -20.66
N GLY A 136 -9.67 -5.72 -21.17
CA GLY A 136 -11.11 -5.93 -21.11
C GLY A 136 -11.69 -5.93 -19.68
N GLN A 137 -10.86 -5.69 -18.66
CA GLN A 137 -11.26 -5.67 -17.25
C GLN A 137 -11.52 -4.24 -16.76
N ASN A 138 -12.11 -4.13 -15.58
CA ASN A 138 -12.21 -2.84 -14.89
C ASN A 138 -10.80 -2.32 -14.54
N GLY A 139 -10.32 -1.33 -15.31
CA GLY A 139 -8.96 -0.80 -15.18
C GLY A 139 -8.66 -0.20 -13.80
N ALA A 140 -9.66 0.36 -13.12
CA ALA A 140 -9.48 0.85 -11.74
C ALA A 140 -9.26 -0.29 -10.74
N ARG A 141 -10.02 -1.38 -10.87
CA ARG A 141 -9.81 -2.61 -10.07
C ARG A 141 -8.44 -3.21 -10.35
N PHE A 142 -8.09 -3.36 -11.63
CA PHE A 142 -6.81 -3.93 -12.06
C PHE A 142 -5.63 -3.17 -11.47
N LEU A 143 -5.61 -1.83 -11.61
CA LEU A 143 -4.56 -0.98 -11.06
C LEU A 143 -4.55 -0.96 -9.52
N THR A 144 -5.70 -1.08 -8.86
CA THR A 144 -5.77 -1.18 -7.39
C THR A 144 -5.09 -2.47 -6.90
N VAL A 145 -5.37 -3.60 -7.55
CA VAL A 145 -4.75 -4.88 -7.22
C VAL A 145 -3.26 -4.83 -7.50
N ILE A 146 -2.84 -4.34 -8.67
CA ILE A 146 -1.43 -4.15 -9.01
C ILE A 146 -0.65 -3.43 -7.92
N ASN A 147 -1.15 -2.26 -7.49
CA ASN A 147 -0.46 -1.45 -6.48
C ASN A 147 -0.32 -2.20 -5.15
N ARG A 148 -1.33 -2.99 -4.77
CA ARG A 148 -1.29 -3.80 -3.53
C ARG A 148 -0.36 -5.00 -3.67
N VAL A 149 -0.37 -5.67 -4.83
CA VAL A 149 0.55 -6.76 -5.14
C VAL A 149 2.00 -6.31 -5.09
N GLN A 150 2.34 -5.17 -5.71
CA GLN A 150 3.70 -4.64 -5.69
C GLN A 150 4.18 -4.38 -4.26
N ARG A 151 3.34 -3.76 -3.43
CA ARG A 151 3.64 -3.53 -2.02
C ARG A 151 3.72 -4.82 -1.21
N LEU A 152 2.94 -5.83 -1.57
CA LEU A 152 2.96 -7.13 -0.91
C LEU A 152 4.23 -7.91 -1.24
N LEU A 153 4.50 -8.15 -2.53
CA LEU A 153 5.62 -8.97 -2.98
C LEU A 153 6.97 -8.29 -2.76
N SER A 154 7.04 -6.96 -2.68
CA SER A 154 8.26 -6.27 -2.20
C SER A 154 8.60 -6.56 -0.74
N VAL A 155 7.65 -7.10 0.05
CA VAL A 155 7.87 -7.51 1.44
C VAL A 155 8.02 -9.02 1.57
N LEU A 156 7.23 -9.79 0.82
CA LEU A 156 7.24 -11.26 0.87
C LEU A 156 8.36 -11.89 0.02
N GLY A 157 8.85 -11.16 -0.99
CA GLY A 157 9.63 -11.72 -2.09
C GLY A 157 8.73 -12.16 -3.25
N GLU A 158 9.27 -12.06 -4.46
CA GLU A 158 8.61 -12.48 -5.70
C GLU A 158 9.19 -13.78 -6.30
N PHE A 159 10.28 -14.29 -5.73
CA PHE A 159 10.94 -15.52 -6.15
C PHE A 159 11.43 -16.34 -4.95
N PRO A 160 11.20 -17.66 -4.93
CA PRO A 160 10.27 -18.40 -5.81
C PRO A 160 8.82 -17.98 -5.59
N ILE A 161 7.90 -18.31 -6.51
CA ILE A 161 6.52 -17.78 -6.46
C ILE A 161 5.78 -18.37 -5.25
N PRO A 162 5.29 -17.55 -4.29
CA PRO A 162 4.58 -18.07 -3.14
C PRO A 162 3.16 -18.56 -3.50
N GLN A 163 2.83 -19.80 -3.16
CA GLN A 163 1.51 -20.42 -3.38
C GLN A 163 0.52 -20.04 -2.27
N PHE A 164 -0.01 -18.82 -2.35
CA PHE A 164 -1.03 -18.37 -1.40
C PHE A 164 -2.34 -19.15 -1.54
N ARG A 165 -2.92 -19.55 -0.41
CA ARG A 165 -4.25 -20.19 -0.35
C ARG A 165 -5.36 -19.15 -0.17
N TYR A 166 -5.12 -18.11 0.61
CA TYR A 166 -6.12 -17.11 1.01
C TYR A 166 -5.85 -15.72 0.43
N ILE A 167 -4.59 -15.36 0.17
CA ILE A 167 -4.25 -14.07 -0.44
C ILE A 167 -4.58 -14.12 -1.93
N THR A 168 -5.80 -13.68 -2.27
CA THR A 168 -6.30 -13.61 -3.65
C THR A 168 -6.32 -12.16 -4.16
N SER A 169 -6.33 -11.98 -5.49
CA SER A 169 -6.56 -10.66 -6.12
C SER A 169 -7.89 -10.03 -5.68
N ASN A 170 -8.92 -10.85 -5.46
CA ASN A 170 -10.21 -10.40 -4.98
C ASN A 170 -10.15 -9.91 -3.53
N TRP A 171 -9.49 -10.65 -2.65
CA TRP A 171 -9.27 -10.22 -1.27
C TRP A 171 -8.46 -8.92 -1.24
N LEU A 172 -7.36 -8.87 -1.98
CA LEU A 172 -6.54 -7.68 -2.12
C LEU A 172 -7.34 -6.50 -2.65
N TYR A 173 -8.32 -6.66 -3.53
CA TYR A 173 -9.15 -5.54 -4.00
C TYR A 173 -10.09 -5.00 -2.92
N HIS A 174 -10.70 -5.88 -2.11
CA HIS A 174 -11.74 -5.51 -1.15
C HIS A 174 -11.22 -4.94 0.17
N LEU A 175 -9.91 -5.03 0.45
CA LEU A 175 -9.34 -4.40 1.64
C LEU A 175 -9.51 -2.88 1.58
N THR A 176 -9.67 -2.24 2.74
CA THR A 176 -9.43 -0.80 2.82
C THR A 176 -7.93 -0.52 2.80
N SER A 177 -7.49 0.70 2.46
CA SER A 177 -6.06 1.04 2.54
C SER A 177 -5.52 0.87 3.96
N VAL A 178 -6.33 1.18 4.97
CA VAL A 178 -5.99 1.02 6.40
C VAL A 178 -5.79 -0.45 6.76
N ASP A 179 -6.69 -1.32 6.32
CA ASP A 179 -6.60 -2.76 6.57
C ASP A 179 -5.39 -3.39 5.87
N PHE A 180 -5.12 -2.99 4.63
CA PHE A 180 -3.95 -3.45 3.90
C PHE A 180 -2.64 -3.01 4.57
N ASP A 181 -2.54 -1.75 5.01
CA ASP A 181 -1.36 -1.26 5.73
C ASP A 181 -1.18 -1.97 7.08
N TYR A 182 -2.29 -2.26 7.79
CA TYR A 182 -2.26 -3.04 9.01
C TYR A 182 -1.74 -4.46 8.77
N PHE A 183 -2.23 -5.13 7.73
CA PHE A 183 -1.78 -6.46 7.34
C PHE A 183 -0.27 -6.49 7.02
N ILE A 184 0.21 -5.57 6.18
CA ILE A 184 1.64 -5.49 5.83
C ILE A 184 2.51 -5.23 7.07
N ARG A 185 2.07 -4.35 7.99
CA ARG A 185 2.81 -4.12 9.23
C ARG A 185 2.85 -5.37 10.10
N LYS A 186 1.72 -6.07 10.23
CA LYS A 186 1.63 -7.28 11.06
C LYS A 186 2.47 -8.44 10.53
N TYR A 187 2.64 -8.55 9.22
CA TYR A 187 3.55 -9.54 8.64
C TYR A 187 5.04 -9.27 8.97
N ARG A 188 5.42 -8.00 9.16
CA ARG A 188 6.82 -7.61 9.45
C ARG A 188 7.20 -7.70 10.93
N GLU A 189 6.23 -7.88 11.82
CA GLU A 189 6.42 -8.03 13.28
C GLU A 189 6.84 -9.47 13.61
#